data_AF-E9I558-F1
#
_entry.id   AF-E9I558-F1
#
_cell.length_a   1.000
_cell.length_b   1.000
_cell.length_c   1.000
_cell.angle_alpha   90.00
_cell.angle_beta   90.00
_cell.angle_gamma   90.00
#
_symmetry.space_group_name_H-M   'P 1'
#
loop_
_entity.id
_entity.type
_entity.pdbx_description
1 polymer ?
#
loop_
_entity_poly.entity_id
_entity_poly.type
_entity_poly.pdbx_seq_one_letter_code
_entity_poly.pdbx_strand_id
1 'polypeptide(L)' 'MTEEIKKLDGAIIDCRYFDHQWIFIKQRHDRNHPNGRRAITGKMEALENAVSRDLLLATLENSRVIGKADI' A
#
# COMPACT_ATOMS: atom_id res chain seq x y z
N MET A 1 -16.92 9.80 18.78
CA MET A 1 -15.73 8.92 18.81
C MET A 1 -16.07 7.72 19.68
N THR A 2 -15.88 6.50 19.19
CA THR A 2 -16.26 5.31 19.98
C THR A 2 -15.23 5.02 21.07
N GLU A 3 -15.62 4.27 22.11
CA GLU A 3 -14.70 3.90 23.21
C GLU A 3 -13.55 3.01 22.72
N GLU A 4 -13.74 2.26 21.63
CA GLU A 4 -12.71 1.45 21.00
C GLU A 4 -11.63 2.32 20.34
N ILE A 5 -12.00 3.44 19.71
CA ILE A 5 -11.04 4.35 19.07
C ILE A 5 -10.18 5.06 20.14
N LYS A 6 -10.77 5.41 21.29
CA LYS A 6 -10.02 6.02 22.40
C LYS A 6 -8.88 5.13 22.91
N LYS A 7 -9.05 3.80 22.87
CA LYS A 7 -8.01 2.83 23.27
C LYS A 7 -6.81 2.79 22.32
N LEU A 8 -6.94 3.37 21.12
CA LEU A 8 -5.87 3.45 20.12
C LEU A 8 -5.07 4.75 20.23
N ASP A 9 -5.40 5.65 21.15
CA ASP A 9 -4.63 6.89 21.32
C ASP A 9 -3.17 6.59 21.66
N GLY A 10 -2.25 7.24 20.94
CA GLY A 10 -0.81 6.98 21.01
C GLY A 10 -0.34 5.63 20.43
N ALA A 11 -1.24 4.73 20.03
CA ALA A 11 -0.87 3.46 19.41
C ALA A 11 -0.44 3.64 17.95
N ILE A 12 0.52 2.83 17.51
CA ILE A 12 0.83 2.71 16.09
C ILE A 12 -0.11 1.68 15.47
N ILE A 13 -0.75 2.06 14.38
CA ILE A 13 -1.74 1.24 13.67
C ILE A 13 -1.37 1.15 12.20
N ASP A 14 -1.68 0.02 11.57
CA ASP A 14 -1.68 -0.10 10.11
C ASP A 14 -3.06 0.28 9.59
N CYS A 15 -3.08 1.11 8.54
CA CYS A 15 -4.28 1.47 7.81
C CYS A 15 -4.11 1.14 6.31
N ARG A 16 -5.23 0.93 5.63
CA ARG A 16 -5.33 0.87 4.17
C ARG A 16 -6.09 2.08 3.66
N TYR A 17 -5.61 2.70 2.59
CA TYR A 17 -6.38 3.74 1.90
C TYR A 17 -7.34 3.09 0.89
N PHE A 18 -8.62 3.42 0.98
CA PHE A 18 -9.66 2.93 0.09
C PHE A 18 -10.80 3.95 0.05
N ASP A 19 -11.31 4.25 -1.15
CA ASP A 19 -12.42 5.20 -1.38
C ASP A 19 -12.27 6.52 -0.60
N HIS A 20 -11.11 7.15 -0.77
CA HIS A 20 -10.74 8.39 -0.10
C HIS A 20 -10.70 8.37 1.44
N GLN A 21 -10.71 7.17 2.04
CA GLN A 21 -10.71 6.98 3.49
C GLN A 21 -9.58 6.05 3.94
N TRP A 22 -9.14 6.26 5.19
CA TRP A 22 -8.22 5.35 5.87
C TRP A 22 -9.02 4.33 6.67
N ILE A 23 -8.87 3.07 6.31
CA ILE A 23 -9.50 1.94 6.97
C ILE A 23 -8.49 1.32 7.93
N PHE A 24 -8.87 1.20 9.21
CA PHE A 24 -8.07 0.51 10.22
C PHE A 24 -7.89 -0.97 9.86
N ILE A 25 -6.66 -1.49 9.95
CA ILE A 25 -6.36 -2.91 9.73
C ILE A 25 -5.99 -3.59 11.04
N LYS A 26 -4.99 -3.08 11.75
CA LYS A 26 -4.50 -3.66 13.01
C LYS A 26 -3.65 -2.68 13.80
N GLN A 27 -3.51 -2.94 15.09
CA GLN A 27 -2.48 -2.33 15.93
C GLN A 27 -1.11 -2.98 15.68
N ARG A 28 -0.04 -2.19 15.76
CA ARG A 28 1.35 -2.59 15.53
C ARG A 28 2.15 -2.54 16.82
N HIS A 29 2.10 -3.65 17.56
CA HIS A 29 2.89 -3.82 18.78
C HIS A 29 4.38 -4.09 18.52
N ASP A 30 4.74 -4.46 17.28
CA ASP A 30 6.12 -4.69 16.84
C ASP A 30 6.86 -3.40 16.46
N ARG A 31 6.20 -2.24 16.58
CA ARG A 31 6.73 -0.94 16.15
C ARG A 31 6.68 0.03 17.31
N ASN A 32 7.80 0.73 17.51
CA ASN A 32 7.89 1.84 18.48
C ASN A 32 7.75 3.22 17.81
N HIS A 33 7.79 3.27 16.47
CA HIS A 33 7.66 4.51 15.70
C HIS A 33 6.81 4.27 14.44
N PRO A 34 6.00 5.27 14.01
CA PRO A 34 5.28 5.20 12.76
C PRO A 34 6.24 5.21 11.56
N ASN A 35 5.70 4.99 10.36
CA ASN A 35 6.49 5.13 9.14
C ASN A 35 7.02 6.56 9.02
N GLY A 36 8.31 6.69 8.74
CA GLY A 36 8.92 8.00 8.47
C GLY A 36 8.35 8.65 7.20
N ARG A 37 8.48 9.98 7.11
CA ARG A 37 7.91 10.80 6.02
C ARG A 37 8.22 10.26 4.63
N ARG A 38 9.48 9.89 4.36
CA ARG A 38 9.91 9.36 3.05
C ARG A 38 9.14 8.10 2.65
N ALA A 39 8.91 7.18 3.59
CA ALA A 39 8.16 5.97 3.34
C ALA A 39 6.68 6.25 3.10
N ILE A 40 6.10 7.23 3.80
CA ILE A 40 4.73 7.68 3.53
C ILE A 40 4.61 8.30 2.13
N THR A 41 5.53 9.18 1.74
CA THR A 41 5.53 9.79 0.40
C THR A 41 5.56 8.74 -0.70
N GLY A 42 6.47 7.75 -0.61
CA GLY A 42 6.53 6.69 -1.62
C GLY A 42 5.27 5.81 -1.66
N LYS A 43 4.59 5.61 -0.53
CA LYS A 43 3.29 4.90 -0.52
C LYS A 43 2.18 5.72 -1.18
N MET A 44 2.15 7.03 -0.96
CA MET A 44 1.15 7.91 -1.61
C MET A 44 1.37 7.95 -3.12
N GLU A 45 2.62 8.09 -3.56
CA GLU A 45 2.97 8.07 -4.99
C GLU A 45 2.57 6.74 -5.66
N ALA A 46 2.75 5.61 -4.96
CA ALA A 46 2.32 4.30 -5.45
C ALA A 46 0.79 4.12 -5.50
N LEU A 47 0.03 4.85 -4.67
CA LEU A 47 -1.44 4.87 -4.74
C LEU A 47 -1.92 5.72 -5.92
N GLU A 48 -1.27 6.85 -6.19
CA GLU A 48 -1.58 7.73 -7.33
C GLU A 48 -1.23 7.07 -8.66
N ASN A 49 -0.09 6.37 -8.73
CA ASN A 49 0.39 5.67 -9.92
C ASN A 49 0.17 4.16 -9.82
N ALA A 50 -1.05 3.77 -9.41
CA ALA A 50 -1.36 2.37 -9.14
C ALA A 50 -1.20 1.48 -10.38
N VAL A 51 -0.34 0.46 -10.27
CA VAL A 51 -0.25 -0.61 -11.27
C VAL A 51 -1.25 -1.69 -10.91
N SER A 52 -2.28 -1.85 -11.73
CA SER A 52 -3.24 -2.94 -11.56
C SER A 52 -2.57 -4.29 -11.83
N ARG A 53 -3.10 -5.35 -11.22
CA ARG A 53 -2.65 -6.72 -11.46
C ARG A 53 -2.71 -7.07 -12.95
N ASP A 54 -3.79 -6.70 -13.62
CA ASP A 54 -4.02 -7.03 -15.03
C ASP A 54 -3.04 -6.29 -15.94
N LEU A 55 -2.77 -5.01 -15.65
CA LEU A 55 -1.76 -4.24 -16.38
C LEU A 55 -0.37 -4.87 -16.23
N LEU A 56 -0.02 -5.29 -15.02
CA LEU A 56 1.25 -5.99 -14.75
C LEU A 56 1.34 -7.30 -15.54
N LEU A 57 0.30 -8.14 -15.48
CA LEU A 57 0.29 -9.43 -16.17
C LEU A 57 0.36 -9.26 -17.68
N ALA A 58 -0.43 -8.35 -18.26
CA ALA A 58 -0.40 -8.05 -19.69
C ALA A 58 0.99 -7.54 -20.14
N THR A 59 1.63 -6.70 -19.32
CA THR A 59 2.98 -6.20 -19.61
C THR A 59 4.00 -7.35 -19.65
N LEU A 60 3.95 -8.24 -18.66
CA LEU A 60 4.85 -9.40 -18.58
C LEU A 60 4.65 -10.37 -19.74
N GLU A 61 3.41 -10.63 -20.14
CA GLU A 61 3.11 -11.48 -21.30
C GLU A 61 3.67 -10.88 -22.59
N ASN A 62 3.47 -9.58 -22.83
CA ASN A 62 3.99 -8.88 -24.01
C ASN A 62 5.52 -8.88 -24.05
N SER A 63 6.20 -8.70 -22.91
CA SER A 63 7.66 -8.78 -22.84
C SER A 63 8.20 -10.19 -23.15
N ARG A 64 7.43 -11.25 -22.87
CA ARG A 64 7.82 -12.64 -23.22
C ARG A 64 7.66 -12.93 -24.71
N VAL A 65 6.74 -12.26 -25.41
CA VAL A 65 6.56 -12.41 -26.86
C VAL A 65 7.73 -11.78 -27.61
N ILE A 66 8.19 -10.60 -27.17
CA ILE A 66 9.35 -9.91 -27.77
C ILE A 66 10.62 -10.78 -27.65
N GLY A 67 10.90 -11.35 -26.46
CA GLY A 67 12.07 -12.21 -26.26
C GLY A 67 12.05 -13.56 -26.99
N LYS A 68 10.93 -13.94 -27.64
CA LYS A 68 10.83 -15.16 -28.49
C LYS A 68 10.96 -14.87 -29.98
N ALA A 69 10.82 -13.62 -30.41
CA ALA A 69 10.96 -13.23 -31.82
C ALA A 69 12.44 -13.04 -32.23
N ASP A 70 13.36 -13.00 -31.26
CA ASP A 70 14.80 -12.76 -31.44
C ASP A 70 15.67 -14.03 -31.33
N ILE A 71 15.10 -15.25 -31.50
CA ILE A 71 15.83 -16.54 -31.54
C ILE A 71 15.43 -17.35 -32.77
#